data_AF-A0A8T9CQW0-F1
#
_entry.id   AF-A0A8T9CQW0-F1
#
_cell.length_a   1.000
_cell.length_b   1.000
_cell.length_c   1.000
_cell.angle_alpha   90.00
_cell.angle_beta   90.00
_cell.angle_gamma   90.00
#
_symmetry.space_group_name_H-M   'P 1'
#
loop_
_entity.id
_entity.type
_entity.pdbx_description
1 polymer ?
#
loop_
_entity_poly.entity_id
_entity_poly.type
_entity_poly.pdbx_seq_one_letter_code
_entity_poly.pdbx_strand_id
1 'polypeptide(L)'
;MKPTDYEAVRCGMNVSKAIIEGTIHAGIGLENVQMVELEEWLAGQGRPRSDVQMLRIDELAELGCCCFCSILYIANDSFMAKNPEEIRGFMKAVKRATDHTLAHPEEAYKTYIDIKPEMGSTVNSKIFERSYAYLSKDLKNVQRDWEKVTKYGKRLGVLDENFEPNYDNSFLGWELDGDSADPVGDQKRMATLQNEVAVKGGFNVLTSALLLDGMMWLMKLRAGDLCFALCIYHTLLIANNIKLA
;
A
#
# COMPACT_ATOMS: atom_id res chain seq x y z
N MET A 1 -6.17 -23.91 -7.79
CA MET A 1 -7.14 -23.79 -6.68
C MET A 1 -8.43 -23.24 -7.24
N LYS A 2 -9.56 -23.89 -6.97
CA LYS A 2 -10.91 -23.44 -7.32
C LYS A 2 -11.45 -22.54 -6.21
N PRO A 3 -12.39 -21.62 -6.49
CA PRO A 3 -13.04 -20.82 -5.45
C PRO A 3 -13.73 -21.64 -4.34
N THR A 4 -14.09 -22.89 -4.63
CA THR A 4 -14.67 -23.84 -3.67
C THR A 4 -13.64 -24.55 -2.79
N ASP A 5 -12.34 -24.37 -3.05
CA ASP A 5 -11.27 -25.00 -2.27
C ASP A 5 -10.93 -24.21 -0.99
N TYR A 6 -11.54 -23.03 -0.80
CA TYR A 6 -11.39 -22.19 0.39
C TYR A 6 -12.70 -21.46 0.71
N GLU A 7 -12.84 -20.97 1.95
CA GLU A 7 -13.94 -20.11 2.37
C GLU A 7 -13.49 -18.65 2.43
N ALA A 8 -14.14 -17.77 1.66
CA ALA A 8 -13.86 -16.35 1.68
C ALA A 8 -14.65 -15.66 2.81
N VAL A 9 -13.95 -15.06 3.77
CA VAL A 9 -14.57 -14.36 4.91
C VAL A 9 -14.28 -12.85 4.83
N ARG A 10 -15.34 -12.04 4.78
CA ARG A 10 -15.23 -10.58 4.74
C ARG A 10 -14.89 -10.02 6.12
N CYS A 11 -13.64 -9.58 6.31
CA CYS A 11 -13.13 -9.12 7.61
C CYS A 11 -13.07 -7.60 7.79
N GLY A 12 -13.37 -6.81 6.75
CA GLY A 12 -13.19 -5.35 6.79
C GLY A 12 -11.75 -4.98 7.12
N MET A 13 -11.55 -4.05 8.06
CA MET A 13 -10.22 -3.62 8.52
C MET A 13 -9.61 -4.54 9.61
N ASN A 14 -10.25 -5.66 9.94
CA ASN A 14 -9.89 -6.50 11.08
C ASN A 14 -9.21 -7.81 10.69
N VAL A 15 -8.49 -7.86 9.56
CA VAL A 15 -7.87 -9.11 9.08
C VAL A 15 -6.87 -9.68 10.10
N SER A 16 -5.92 -8.86 10.59
CA SER A 16 -4.95 -9.31 11.60
C SER A 16 -5.64 -9.78 12.87
N LYS A 17 -6.66 -9.04 13.33
CA LYS A 17 -7.47 -9.43 14.49
C LYS A 17 -8.16 -10.78 14.28
N ALA A 18 -8.78 -10.99 13.11
CA ALA A 18 -9.46 -12.24 12.79
C ALA A 18 -8.51 -13.45 12.77
N ILE A 19 -7.26 -13.25 12.29
CA ILE A 19 -6.18 -14.25 12.34
C ILE A 19 -5.77 -14.53 13.80
N ILE A 20 -5.56 -13.47 14.59
CA ILE A 20 -5.18 -13.56 16.01
C ILE A 20 -6.22 -14.33 16.82
N GLU A 21 -7.50 -14.07 16.58
CA GLU A 21 -8.62 -14.72 17.25
C GLU A 21 -8.91 -16.13 16.72
N GLY A 22 -8.23 -16.56 15.64
CA GLY A 22 -8.43 -17.87 15.02
C GLY A 22 -9.75 -18.02 14.25
N THR A 23 -10.43 -16.91 13.95
CA THR A 23 -11.69 -16.91 13.17
C THR A 23 -11.44 -17.07 11.66
N ILE A 24 -10.22 -16.76 11.20
CA ILE A 24 -9.71 -17.10 9.87
C ILE A 24 -8.28 -17.66 10.00
N HIS A 25 -7.88 -18.51 9.05
CA HIS A 25 -6.54 -19.12 9.05
C HIS A 25 -5.49 -18.29 8.31
N ALA A 26 -5.95 -17.51 7.33
CA ALA A 26 -5.15 -16.68 6.45
C ALA A 26 -6.03 -15.53 5.99
N GLY A 27 -5.43 -14.40 5.63
CA GLY A 27 -6.19 -13.22 5.28
C GLY A 27 -5.42 -12.26 4.41
N ILE A 28 -6.10 -11.32 3.79
CA ILE A 28 -5.43 -10.36 2.92
C ILE A 28 -4.84 -9.19 3.73
N GLY A 29 -3.56 -8.84 3.52
CA GLY A 29 -2.96 -7.68 4.18
C GLY A 29 -1.68 -7.16 3.53
N LEU A 30 -1.24 -5.99 3.98
CA LEU A 30 -0.02 -5.30 3.55
C LEU A 30 1.14 -5.65 4.48
N GLU A 31 2.34 -5.76 3.91
CA GLU A 31 3.55 -6.12 4.66
C GLU A 31 3.98 -5.06 5.68
N ASN A 32 3.63 -3.80 5.46
CA ASN A 32 3.95 -2.69 6.34
C ASN A 32 2.86 -2.40 7.38
N VAL A 33 1.73 -3.12 7.34
CA VAL A 33 0.61 -2.95 8.28
C VAL A 33 0.26 -4.29 8.95
N GLN A 34 -0.47 -5.15 8.25
CA GLN A 34 -0.99 -6.40 8.84
C GLN A 34 0.13 -7.36 9.25
N MET A 35 1.23 -7.44 8.48
CA MET A 35 2.40 -8.22 8.93
C MET A 35 3.00 -7.67 10.20
N VAL A 36 3.21 -6.35 10.29
CA VAL A 36 3.77 -5.70 11.48
C VAL A 36 2.89 -5.95 12.71
N GLU A 37 1.57 -5.84 12.56
CA GLU A 37 0.61 -6.15 13.63
C GLU A 37 0.75 -7.60 14.12
N LEU A 38 0.84 -8.56 13.20
CA LEU A 38 1.00 -9.99 13.53
C LEU A 38 2.39 -10.30 14.12
N GLU A 39 3.45 -9.69 13.59
CA GLU A 39 4.83 -9.83 14.07
C GLU A 39 4.93 -9.36 15.52
N GLU A 40 4.37 -8.18 15.83
CA GLU A 40 4.38 -7.63 17.18
C GLU A 40 3.47 -8.41 18.13
N TRP A 41 2.33 -8.92 17.65
CA TRP A 41 1.48 -9.82 18.43
C TRP A 41 2.19 -11.13 18.79
N LEU A 42 2.95 -11.73 17.86
CA LEU A 42 3.76 -12.92 18.14
C LEU A 42 4.90 -12.61 19.11
N ALA A 43 5.61 -11.51 18.90
CA ALA A 43 6.68 -11.09 19.80
C ALA A 43 6.17 -10.85 21.23
N GLY A 44 4.98 -10.27 21.39
CA GLY A 44 4.32 -10.09 22.68
C GLY A 44 3.98 -11.41 23.40
N GLN A 45 3.90 -12.52 22.68
CA GLN A 45 3.73 -13.87 23.22
C GLN A 45 5.04 -14.64 23.38
N GLY A 46 6.19 -14.00 23.15
CA GLY A 46 7.49 -14.67 23.15
C GLY A 46 7.71 -15.60 21.96
N ARG A 47 6.93 -15.44 20.88
CA ARG A 47 7.09 -16.21 19.63
C ARG A 47 7.96 -15.45 18.62
N PRO A 48 8.68 -16.15 17.72
CA PRO A 48 9.46 -15.51 16.68
C PRO A 48 8.57 -14.70 15.73
N ARG A 49 8.99 -13.47 15.39
CA ARG A 49 8.33 -12.65 14.34
C ARG A 49 8.30 -13.36 12.98
N SER A 50 9.34 -14.15 12.71
CA SER A 50 9.50 -14.94 11.48
C SER A 50 8.42 -16.01 11.28
N ASP A 51 7.59 -16.31 12.28
CA ASP A 51 6.46 -17.22 12.12
C ASP A 51 5.32 -16.59 11.27
N VAL A 52 5.30 -15.25 11.13
CA VAL A 52 4.40 -14.57 10.18
C VAL A 52 4.95 -14.76 8.77
N GLN A 53 4.13 -15.31 7.87
CA GLN A 53 4.49 -15.55 6.48
C GLN A 53 3.47 -14.92 5.54
N MET A 54 3.91 -14.54 4.34
CA MET A 54 3.07 -13.91 3.32
C MET A 54 3.33 -14.57 1.97
N LEU A 55 2.26 -15.05 1.34
CA LEU A 55 2.28 -15.39 -0.07
C LEU A 55 1.95 -14.12 -0.86
N ARG A 56 2.94 -13.58 -1.57
CA ARG A 56 2.71 -12.34 -2.31
C ARG A 56 1.80 -12.61 -3.50
N ILE A 57 0.71 -11.85 -3.61
CA ILE A 57 -0.26 -12.07 -4.69
C ILE A 57 0.32 -11.70 -6.05
N ASP A 58 1.23 -10.74 -6.13
CA ASP A 58 1.87 -10.42 -7.40
C ASP A 58 2.72 -11.55 -7.96
N GLU A 59 3.34 -12.37 -7.10
CA GLU A 59 4.04 -13.59 -7.49
C GLU A 59 3.03 -14.66 -7.92
N LEU A 60 1.96 -14.87 -7.13
CA LEU A 60 0.91 -15.83 -7.44
C LEU A 60 0.14 -15.50 -8.74
N ALA A 61 0.01 -14.22 -9.07
CA ALA A 61 -0.69 -13.72 -10.25
C ALA A 61 0.25 -13.42 -11.43
N GLU A 62 1.56 -13.63 -11.25
CA GLU A 62 2.62 -13.40 -12.25
C GLU A 62 2.66 -11.96 -12.78
N LEU A 63 2.47 -10.99 -11.89
CA LEU A 63 2.43 -9.55 -12.22
C LEU A 63 3.80 -8.86 -12.12
N GLY A 64 4.73 -9.47 -11.39
CA GLY A 64 6.10 -9.02 -11.18
C GLY A 64 6.27 -7.90 -10.14
N CYS A 65 5.20 -7.16 -9.80
CA CYS A 65 5.13 -6.24 -8.67
C CYS A 65 3.74 -6.23 -8.05
N CYS A 66 3.63 -5.83 -6.78
CA CYS A 66 2.35 -5.53 -6.10
C CYS A 66 1.68 -4.25 -6.66
N CYS A 67 1.85 -3.91 -7.93
CA CYS A 67 1.50 -2.60 -8.49
C CYS A 67 -0.02 -2.27 -8.34
N PHE A 68 -0.88 -3.28 -8.16
CA PHE A 68 -2.31 -3.13 -7.86
C PHE A 68 -2.61 -2.73 -6.40
N CYS A 69 -1.64 -2.82 -5.48
CA CYS A 69 -1.79 -2.56 -4.04
C CYS A 69 -1.71 -1.06 -3.68
N SER A 70 -1.67 -0.19 -4.70
CA SER A 70 -1.26 1.20 -4.55
C SER A 70 -2.32 2.05 -3.82
N ILE A 71 -1.93 2.91 -2.87
CA ILE A 71 -2.88 3.73 -2.09
C ILE A 71 -2.99 5.14 -2.68
N LEU A 72 -4.16 5.51 -3.19
CA LEU A 72 -4.32 6.60 -4.15
C LEU A 72 -5.02 7.86 -3.62
N TYR A 73 -4.54 9.07 -3.97
CA TYR A 73 -5.38 10.28 -3.90
C TYR A 73 -6.41 10.24 -5.04
N ILE A 74 -7.69 10.42 -4.71
CA ILE A 74 -8.80 10.33 -5.68
C ILE A 74 -9.69 11.58 -5.59
N ALA A 75 -10.26 11.99 -6.72
CA ALA A 75 -11.21 13.09 -6.80
C ALA A 75 -12.31 12.76 -7.81
N ASN A 76 -13.52 13.29 -7.59
CA ASN A 76 -14.62 13.14 -8.52
C ASN A 76 -14.40 14.00 -9.77
N ASP A 77 -14.61 13.44 -10.97
CA ASP A 77 -14.43 14.14 -12.26
C ASP A 77 -15.12 15.52 -12.30
N SER A 78 -16.36 15.62 -11.80
CA SER A 78 -17.10 16.88 -11.81
C SER A 78 -16.53 17.91 -10.84
N PHE A 79 -15.97 17.45 -9.71
CA PHE A 79 -15.23 18.30 -8.79
C PHE A 79 -13.94 18.79 -9.44
N MET A 80 -13.20 17.90 -10.13
CA MET A 80 -11.95 18.28 -10.81
C MET A 80 -12.16 19.31 -11.91
N ALA A 81 -13.19 19.12 -12.73
CA ALA A 81 -13.53 20.05 -13.81
C ALA A 81 -13.93 21.43 -13.29
N LYS A 82 -14.59 21.50 -12.13
CA LYS A 82 -15.09 22.76 -11.54
C LYS A 82 -14.08 23.47 -10.63
N ASN A 83 -13.15 22.74 -10.03
CA ASN A 83 -12.25 23.24 -8.99
C ASN A 83 -10.77 22.90 -9.30
N PRO A 84 -10.25 23.20 -10.51
CA PRO A 84 -8.91 22.79 -10.89
C PRO A 84 -7.82 23.47 -10.05
N GLU A 85 -8.02 24.72 -9.64
CA GLU A 85 -7.04 25.44 -8.82
C GLU A 85 -6.99 24.92 -7.38
N GLU A 86 -8.14 24.54 -6.81
CA GLU A 86 -8.24 23.92 -5.49
C GLU A 86 -7.51 22.58 -5.48
N ILE A 87 -7.63 21.78 -6.55
CA ILE A 87 -6.88 20.52 -6.67
C ILE A 87 -5.38 20.78 -6.76
N ARG A 88 -4.93 21.75 -7.57
CA ARG A 88 -3.50 22.10 -7.61
C ARG A 88 -3.01 22.61 -6.26
N GLY A 89 -3.82 23.40 -5.55
CA GLY A 89 -3.53 23.88 -4.20
C GLY A 89 -3.39 22.73 -3.20
N PHE A 90 -4.33 21.79 -3.22
CA PHE A 90 -4.30 20.57 -2.42
C PHE A 90 -3.04 19.75 -2.72
N MET A 91 -2.75 19.48 -3.99
CA MET A 91 -1.58 18.69 -4.37
C MET A 91 -0.25 19.34 -4.00
N LYS A 92 -0.15 20.68 -4.09
CA LYS A 92 1.02 21.43 -3.59
C LYS A 92 1.19 21.28 -2.08
N ALA A 93 0.09 21.32 -1.31
CA ALA A 93 0.14 21.13 0.14
C ALA A 93 0.58 19.71 0.50
N VAL A 94 0.03 18.70 -0.18
CA VAL A 94 0.45 17.29 -0.04
C VAL A 94 1.94 17.15 -0.36
N LYS A 95 2.41 17.66 -1.50
CA LYS A 95 3.83 17.59 -1.88
C LYS A 95 4.74 18.20 -0.83
N ARG A 96 4.39 19.37 -0.31
CA ARG A 96 5.14 20.01 0.78
C ARG A 96 5.18 19.15 2.05
N ALA A 97 4.07 18.53 2.42
CA ALA A 97 4.01 17.64 3.58
C ALA A 97 4.82 16.35 3.35
N THR A 98 4.77 15.77 2.16
CA THR A 98 5.59 14.62 1.75
C THR A 98 7.07 14.97 1.81
N ASP A 99 7.48 16.10 1.23
CA ASP A 99 8.88 16.55 1.25
C ASP A 99 9.39 16.74 2.67
N HIS A 100 8.57 17.38 3.53
CA HIS A 100 8.91 17.54 4.94
C HIS A 100 9.02 16.19 5.66
N THR A 101 8.09 15.26 5.40
CA THR A 101 8.11 13.92 6.01
C THR A 101 9.33 13.13 5.58
N LEU A 102 9.73 13.20 4.30
CA LEU A 102 10.92 12.53 3.77
C LEU A 102 12.24 13.18 4.24
N ALA A 103 12.22 14.47 4.58
CA ALA A 103 13.39 15.16 5.12
C ALA A 103 13.52 15.02 6.65
N HIS A 104 12.38 14.97 7.36
CA HIS A 104 12.29 15.04 8.81
C HIS A 104 11.28 14.02 9.37
N PRO A 105 11.45 12.71 9.14
CA PRO A 105 10.44 11.70 9.46
C PRO A 105 10.07 11.63 10.95
N GLU A 106 11.06 11.77 11.85
CA GLU A 106 10.82 11.76 13.30
C GLU A 106 9.94 12.94 13.75
N GLU A 107 10.24 14.14 13.24
CA GLU A 107 9.48 15.36 13.55
C GLU A 107 8.07 15.30 12.98
N ALA A 108 7.94 14.86 11.72
CA ALA A 108 6.67 14.67 11.05
C ALA A 108 5.79 13.65 11.81
N TYR A 109 6.38 12.53 12.26
CA TYR A 109 5.66 11.52 13.02
C TYR A 109 5.24 12.00 14.40
N LYS A 110 6.11 12.72 15.10
CA LYS A 110 5.77 13.36 16.38
C LYS A 110 4.58 14.31 16.22
N THR A 111 4.60 15.14 15.19
CA THR A 111 3.48 16.04 14.85
C THR A 111 2.20 15.25 14.58
N TYR A 112 2.30 14.11 13.90
CA TYR A 112 1.14 13.25 13.66
C TYR A 112 0.58 12.65 14.95
N ILE A 113 1.43 12.21 15.88
CA ILE A 113 1.03 11.71 17.20
C ILE A 113 0.32 12.81 18.01
N ASP A 114 0.83 14.04 17.98
CA ASP A 114 0.22 15.17 18.70
C ASP A 114 -1.23 15.44 18.24
N ILE A 115 -1.54 15.16 16.96
CA ILE A 115 -2.89 15.28 16.38
C ILE A 115 -3.71 14.01 16.60
N LYS A 116 -3.08 12.84 16.51
CA LYS A 116 -3.71 11.52 16.61
C LYS A 116 -2.94 10.62 17.58
N PRO A 117 -3.20 10.73 18.90
CA PRO A 117 -2.39 10.07 19.92
C PRO A 117 -2.29 8.55 19.80
N GLU A 118 -3.27 7.89 19.17
CA GLU A 118 -3.25 6.44 18.95
C GLU A 118 -2.05 6.00 18.10
N MET A 119 -1.51 6.89 17.27
CA MET A 119 -0.30 6.62 16.47
C MET A 119 0.96 6.52 17.34
N GLY A 120 0.93 6.98 18.58
CA GLY A 120 2.06 6.87 19.51
C GLY A 120 2.33 5.45 20.03
N SER A 121 1.54 4.45 19.62
CA SER A 121 1.77 3.05 20.01
C SER A 121 3.02 2.47 19.35
N THR A 122 3.69 1.52 20.02
CA THR A 122 4.87 0.83 19.47
C THR A 122 4.60 0.17 18.12
N VAL A 123 3.41 -0.42 17.94
CA VAL A 123 3.02 -1.06 16.68
C VAL A 123 2.88 -0.01 15.57
N ASN A 124 2.21 1.12 15.85
CA ASN A 124 2.02 2.18 14.86
C ASN A 124 3.35 2.85 14.47
N SER A 125 4.27 3.04 15.42
CA SER A 125 5.61 3.55 15.09
C SER A 125 6.35 2.62 14.12
N LYS A 126 6.29 1.30 14.33
CA LYS A 126 6.89 0.31 13.42
C LYS A 126 6.19 0.26 12.07
N ILE A 127 4.87 0.40 12.05
CA ILE A 127 4.10 0.54 10.80
C ILE A 127 4.59 1.77 10.04
N PHE A 128 4.81 2.89 10.72
CA PHE A 128 5.30 4.11 10.08
C PHE A 128 6.71 3.93 9.50
N GLU A 129 7.65 3.35 10.26
CA GLU A 129 8.99 3.01 9.77
C GLU A 129 8.95 2.09 8.53
N ARG A 130 8.13 1.03 8.58
CA ARG A 130 7.95 0.09 7.46
C ARG A 130 7.20 0.68 6.26
N SER A 131 6.43 1.74 6.48
CA SER A 131 5.71 2.46 5.41
C SER A 131 6.55 3.55 4.77
N TYR A 132 7.58 4.04 5.47
CA TYR A 132 8.39 5.18 5.03
C TYR A 132 9.06 4.96 3.67
N ALA A 133 9.59 3.74 3.44
CA ALA A 133 10.21 3.36 2.18
C ALA A 133 9.24 3.37 0.97
N TYR A 134 7.93 3.40 1.24
CA TYR A 134 6.86 3.35 0.24
C TYR A 134 6.19 4.69 -0.01
N LEU A 135 6.67 5.79 0.55
CA LEU A 135 6.13 7.11 0.22
C LEU A 135 6.56 7.52 -1.19
N SER A 136 5.61 7.76 -2.11
CA SER A 136 5.94 8.40 -3.39
C SER A 136 6.43 9.82 -3.15
N LYS A 137 7.66 10.09 -3.58
CA LYS A 137 8.36 11.36 -3.41
C LYS A 137 7.79 12.45 -4.33
N ASP A 138 7.49 12.10 -5.57
CA ASP A 138 7.02 13.03 -6.60
C ASP A 138 5.50 12.99 -6.79
N LEU A 139 4.80 12.09 -6.10
CA LEU A 139 3.38 11.86 -6.25
C LEU A 139 3.01 11.66 -7.73
N LYS A 140 3.80 10.95 -8.54
CA LYS A 140 3.45 10.69 -9.94
C LYS A 140 2.60 9.43 -10.11
N ASN A 141 1.69 9.45 -11.07
CA ASN A 141 1.12 8.23 -11.65
C ASN A 141 2.14 7.52 -12.55
N VAL A 142 2.42 6.25 -12.28
CA VAL A 142 3.29 5.42 -13.12
C VAL A 142 2.47 4.73 -14.21
N GLN A 143 2.61 5.20 -15.45
CA GLN A 143 1.86 4.69 -16.60
C GLN A 143 1.99 3.17 -16.77
N ARG A 144 3.22 2.64 -16.68
CA ARG A 144 3.49 1.19 -16.77
C ARG A 144 2.63 0.38 -15.81
N ASP A 145 2.48 0.86 -14.57
CA ASP A 145 1.76 0.14 -13.54
C ASP A 145 0.25 0.22 -13.78
N TRP A 146 -0.25 1.37 -14.24
CA TRP A 146 -1.63 1.53 -14.71
C TRP A 146 -1.99 0.58 -15.85
N GLU A 147 -1.13 0.42 -16.84
CA GLU A 147 -1.35 -0.50 -17.95
C GLU A 147 -1.41 -1.95 -17.47
N LYS A 148 -0.51 -2.35 -16.56
CA LYS A 148 -0.50 -3.70 -15.97
C LYS A 148 -1.76 -3.97 -15.15
N VAL A 149 -2.12 -3.07 -14.26
CA VAL A 149 -3.28 -3.21 -13.38
C VAL A 149 -4.58 -3.19 -14.18
N THR A 150 -4.67 -2.38 -15.23
CA THR A 150 -5.82 -2.37 -16.14
C THR A 150 -5.98 -3.71 -16.85
N LYS A 151 -4.90 -4.28 -17.40
CA LYS A 151 -4.92 -5.63 -18.00
C LYS A 151 -5.30 -6.70 -16.97
N TYR A 152 -4.81 -6.58 -15.74
CA TYR A 152 -5.14 -7.50 -14.67
C TYR A 152 -6.62 -7.40 -14.26
N GLY A 153 -7.17 -6.19 -14.14
CA GLY A 153 -8.60 -5.99 -13.86
C GLY A 153 -9.52 -6.54 -14.96
N LYS A 154 -9.13 -6.41 -16.24
CA LYS A 154 -9.81 -7.07 -17.37
C LYS A 154 -9.75 -8.59 -17.24
N ARG A 155 -8.56 -9.16 -16.95
CA ARG A 155 -8.38 -10.61 -16.70
C ARG A 155 -9.26 -11.12 -15.55
N LEU A 156 -9.46 -10.31 -14.50
CA LEU A 156 -10.31 -10.65 -13.37
C LEU A 156 -11.82 -10.48 -13.67
N GLY A 157 -12.18 -9.89 -14.81
CA GLY A 157 -13.58 -9.60 -15.18
C GLY A 157 -14.21 -8.46 -14.38
N VAL A 158 -13.41 -7.62 -13.72
CA VAL A 158 -13.89 -6.46 -12.93
C VAL A 158 -13.80 -5.14 -13.69
N LEU A 159 -13.14 -5.14 -14.85
CA LEU A 159 -13.09 -4.01 -15.78
C LEU A 159 -13.58 -4.45 -17.16
N ASP A 160 -14.30 -3.55 -17.83
CA ASP A 160 -14.71 -3.75 -19.22
C ASP A 160 -13.48 -3.82 -20.16
N GLU A 161 -13.60 -4.55 -21.27
CA GLU A 161 -12.53 -4.66 -22.27
C GLU A 161 -12.10 -3.30 -22.85
N ASN A 162 -13.03 -2.35 -22.94
CA ASN A 162 -12.78 -0.98 -23.41
C ASN A 162 -12.46 0.00 -22.28
N PHE A 163 -12.20 -0.48 -21.06
CA PHE A 163 -11.80 0.38 -19.96
C PHE A 163 -10.44 1.00 -20.24
N GLU A 164 -10.38 2.33 -20.10
CA GLU A 164 -9.18 3.14 -20.18
C GLU A 164 -8.73 3.56 -18.77
N PRO A 165 -7.42 3.53 -18.47
CA PRO A 165 -6.88 4.02 -17.20
C PRO A 165 -7.36 5.44 -16.89
N ASN A 166 -7.74 5.69 -15.64
CA ASN A 166 -8.44 6.90 -15.23
C ASN A 166 -7.63 7.76 -14.27
N TYR A 167 -6.39 8.06 -14.65
CA TYR A 167 -5.50 8.94 -13.90
C TYR A 167 -5.16 10.23 -14.63
N ASP A 168 -4.68 11.22 -13.89
CA ASP A 168 -4.20 12.49 -14.45
C ASP A 168 -3.04 13.09 -13.63
N ASN A 169 -1.89 13.32 -14.27
CA ASN A 169 -0.73 14.00 -13.68
C ASN A 169 -0.74 15.52 -13.93
N SER A 170 -1.72 16.06 -14.66
CA SER A 170 -1.76 17.48 -15.06
C SER A 170 -1.91 18.46 -13.89
N PHE A 171 -2.28 17.96 -12.71
CA PHE A 171 -2.38 18.74 -11.48
C PHE A 171 -1.08 18.80 -10.67
N LEU A 172 -0.02 18.11 -11.12
CA LEU A 172 1.30 18.12 -10.48
C LEU A 172 2.15 19.24 -11.07
N GLY A 173 2.62 20.14 -10.20
CA GLY A 173 3.30 21.39 -10.61
C GLY A 173 4.81 21.39 -10.41
N TRP A 174 5.44 20.23 -10.29
CA TRP A 174 6.87 20.06 -10.03
C TRP A 174 7.49 19.02 -10.98
N GLU A 175 8.81 18.95 -11.00
CA GLU A 175 9.55 17.96 -11.78
C GLU A 175 9.24 16.56 -11.26
N LEU A 176 8.83 15.68 -12.18
CA LEU A 176 8.50 14.29 -11.88
C LEU A 176 9.73 13.42 -12.14
N ASP A 177 9.93 12.42 -11.29
CA ASP A 177 11.03 11.50 -11.44
C ASP A 177 10.82 10.63 -12.70
N GLY A 178 11.94 10.15 -13.26
CA GLY A 178 11.92 9.24 -14.40
C GLY A 178 11.35 7.88 -14.02
N ASP A 179 10.89 7.11 -15.01
CA ASP A 179 10.45 5.75 -14.74
C ASP A 179 11.63 4.86 -14.30
N SER A 180 11.38 3.93 -13.38
CA SER A 180 12.37 2.92 -13.00
C SER A 180 12.83 2.10 -14.23
N ALA A 181 14.15 2.02 -14.39
CA ALA A 181 14.80 1.25 -15.45
C ALA A 181 14.85 -0.27 -15.17
N ASP A 182 14.77 -0.67 -13.89
CA ASP A 182 14.76 -2.08 -13.47
C ASP A 182 13.76 -2.32 -12.32
N PRO A 183 12.45 -2.34 -12.64
CA PRO A 183 11.40 -2.39 -11.63
C PRO A 183 11.42 -3.70 -10.82
N VAL A 184 11.86 -4.79 -11.45
CA VAL A 184 11.98 -6.10 -10.79
C VAL A 184 13.16 -6.09 -9.83
N GLY A 185 14.30 -5.53 -10.23
CA GLY A 185 15.44 -5.35 -9.33
C GLY A 185 15.12 -4.42 -8.18
N ASP A 186 14.35 -3.35 -8.40
CA ASP A 186 13.92 -2.47 -7.32
C ASP A 186 13.03 -3.20 -6.32
N GLN A 187 12.12 -4.07 -6.77
CA GLN A 187 11.28 -4.87 -5.87
C GLN A 187 12.10 -5.82 -4.99
N LYS A 188 13.17 -6.40 -5.53
CA LYS A 188 14.11 -7.22 -4.76
C LYS A 188 14.88 -6.38 -3.74
N ARG A 189 15.33 -5.19 -4.14
CA ARG A 189 16.01 -4.25 -3.24
C ARG A 189 15.09 -3.79 -2.12
N MET A 190 13.82 -3.52 -2.43
CA MET A 190 12.79 -3.15 -1.47
C MET A 190 12.54 -4.28 -0.47
N ALA A 191 12.39 -5.53 -0.91
CA ALA A 191 12.24 -6.67 -0.01
C ALA A 191 13.43 -6.79 0.97
N THR A 192 14.66 -6.60 0.49
CA THR A 192 15.85 -6.56 1.36
C THR A 192 15.78 -5.42 2.36
N LEU A 193 15.46 -4.20 1.91
CA LEU A 193 15.32 -3.02 2.77
C LEU A 193 14.29 -3.25 3.88
N GLN A 194 13.13 -3.82 3.55
CA GLN A 194 12.05 -4.06 4.50
C GLN A 194 12.43 -5.09 5.56
N ASN A 195 13.21 -6.12 5.20
CA ASN A 195 13.79 -7.05 6.17
C ASN A 195 14.78 -6.34 7.11
N GLU A 196 15.58 -5.40 6.59
CA GLU A 196 16.48 -4.62 7.43
C GLU A 196 15.73 -3.70 8.40
N VAL A 197 14.70 -2.98 7.92
CA VAL A 197 13.85 -2.12 8.75
C VAL A 197 13.10 -2.92 9.80
N ALA A 198 12.62 -4.13 9.47
CA ALA A 198 11.94 -5.00 10.43
C ALA A 198 12.84 -5.38 11.64
N VAL A 199 14.16 -5.44 11.44
CA VAL A 199 15.13 -5.80 12.49
C VAL A 199 15.68 -4.56 13.20
N LYS A 200 16.04 -3.52 12.43
CA LYS A 200 16.79 -2.36 12.93
C LYS A 200 15.91 -1.14 13.24
N GLY A 201 14.68 -1.11 12.74
CA GLY A 201 13.83 0.08 12.72
C GLY A 201 14.37 1.18 11.80
N GLY A 202 13.85 2.39 11.98
CA GLY A 202 14.32 3.61 11.32
C GLY A 202 13.73 3.90 9.94
N PHE A 203 14.10 5.07 9.40
CA PHE A 203 13.51 5.68 8.21
C PHE A 203 14.46 5.56 7.01
N ASN A 204 14.35 4.44 6.30
CA ASN A 204 15.23 4.16 5.16
C ASN A 204 14.46 4.16 3.83
N VAL A 205 15.12 4.63 2.78
CA VAL A 205 14.63 4.61 1.38
C VAL A 205 15.72 4.01 0.49
N LEU A 206 15.37 3.45 -0.68
CA LEU A 206 16.39 2.97 -1.62
C LEU A 206 17.23 4.14 -2.15
N THR A 207 18.54 3.99 -2.16
CA THR A 207 19.49 5.07 -2.51
C THR A 207 19.75 5.23 -4.01
N SER A 208 19.23 4.35 -4.88
CA SER A 208 19.30 4.54 -6.33
C SER A 208 18.34 5.64 -6.76
N ALA A 209 18.84 6.61 -7.52
CA ALA A 209 18.16 7.83 -7.98
C ALA A 209 16.88 7.65 -8.83
N LEU A 210 16.32 6.45 -8.87
CA LEU A 210 15.06 6.10 -9.50
C LEU A 210 14.42 5.08 -8.56
N LEU A 211 13.72 5.60 -7.57
CA LEU A 211 13.09 4.81 -6.53
C LEU A 211 11.76 4.29 -7.06
N LEU A 212 11.35 3.10 -6.59
CA LEU A 212 9.98 2.64 -6.75
C LEU A 212 9.03 3.72 -6.28
N ASP A 213 8.32 4.32 -7.23
CA ASP A 213 7.21 5.21 -6.93
C ASP A 213 6.18 4.41 -6.17
N GLY A 214 6.21 4.60 -4.86
CA GLY A 214 5.19 4.17 -3.94
C GLY A 214 3.89 4.89 -4.26
N MET A 215 3.18 4.38 -5.25
CA MET A 215 1.78 4.04 -5.09
C MET A 215 0.87 5.19 -4.63
N MET A 216 0.41 6.02 -5.58
CA MET A 216 -0.73 6.93 -5.38
C MET A 216 -1.48 7.19 -6.71
N TRP A 217 -2.74 7.71 -6.68
CA TRP A 217 -3.71 8.12 -7.79
C TRP A 217 -4.58 7.09 -8.54
N LEU A 218 -5.80 7.29 -9.07
CA LEU A 218 -6.97 8.19 -8.98
C LEU A 218 -8.09 7.41 -9.74
N MET A 219 -9.32 7.25 -9.24
CA MET A 219 -10.36 6.44 -9.93
C MET A 219 -11.70 7.18 -10.10
N LYS A 220 -12.20 7.14 -11.33
CA LYS A 220 -13.47 7.68 -11.83
C LYS A 220 -14.67 6.93 -11.25
N LEU A 221 -15.59 7.66 -10.60
CA LEU A 221 -16.90 7.14 -10.19
C LEU A 221 -17.99 7.77 -11.07
N ARG A 222 -18.74 6.94 -11.81
CA ARG A 222 -19.97 7.39 -12.47
C ARG A 222 -21.02 7.71 -11.40
N ALA A 223 -21.81 8.75 -11.68
CA ALA A 223 -22.80 9.29 -10.77
C ALA A 223 -23.91 8.28 -10.45
N GLY A 224 -24.24 8.18 -9.16
CA GLY A 224 -25.38 7.43 -8.65
C GLY A 224 -24.96 6.17 -7.91
N ASP A 225 -24.35 6.35 -6.74
CA ASP A 225 -24.60 5.57 -5.51
C ASP A 225 -23.57 5.99 -4.43
N LEU A 226 -24.06 6.22 -3.21
CA LEU A 226 -23.24 6.44 -2.02
C LEU A 226 -22.43 5.16 -1.75
N CYS A 227 -21.09 5.15 -1.81
CA CYS A 227 -20.30 4.16 -1.08
C CYS A 227 -18.79 4.43 -0.98
N PHE A 228 -18.32 4.40 0.27
CA PHE A 228 -17.07 3.85 0.80
C PHE A 228 -15.87 3.66 -0.13
N ALA A 229 -14.75 4.28 0.27
CA ALA A 229 -13.40 3.99 -0.20
C ALA A 229 -13.12 2.48 -0.14
N LEU A 230 -13.13 1.84 -1.31
CA LEU A 230 -12.85 0.42 -1.46
C LEU A 230 -11.33 0.25 -1.57
N CYS A 231 -10.69 -0.03 -0.43
CA CYS A 231 -9.35 -0.60 -0.41
C CYS A 231 -9.39 -1.93 -1.17
N ILE A 232 -8.82 -1.96 -2.37
CA ILE A 232 -8.61 -3.21 -3.11
C ILE A 232 -7.37 -3.87 -2.49
N TYR A 233 -7.65 -4.65 -1.46
CA TYR A 233 -6.72 -5.52 -0.75
C TYR A 233 -6.48 -6.78 -1.58
N HIS A 234 -5.23 -7.07 -1.96
CA HIS A 234 -4.81 -8.37 -2.50
C HIS A 234 -3.37 -8.67 -2.04
N THR A 235 -3.19 -9.51 -1.03
CA THR A 235 -1.94 -10.22 -0.66
C THR A 235 -2.24 -11.20 0.49
N LEU A 236 -2.07 -12.51 0.29
CA LEU A 236 -2.49 -13.55 1.22
C LEU A 236 -1.44 -13.78 2.32
N LEU A 237 -1.74 -13.43 3.57
CA LEU A 237 -0.95 -13.74 4.76
C LEU A 237 -1.32 -15.14 5.26
N ILE A 238 -0.36 -16.04 5.34
CA ILE A 238 -0.51 -17.37 5.95
C ILE A 238 0.08 -17.30 7.36
N ALA A 239 -0.76 -17.49 8.38
CA ALA A 239 -0.29 -17.76 9.72
C ALA A 239 -0.20 -19.28 9.95
N ASN A 240 1.00 -19.79 10.16
CA ASN A 240 1.21 -21.20 10.47
C ASN A 240 0.63 -21.55 11.86
N ASN A 241 -0.52 -22.21 11.89
CA ASN A 241 -0.97 -23.01 13.02
C ASN A 241 -1.34 -24.42 12.52
N ILE A 242 -0.33 -25.20 12.14
CA ILE A 242 -0.46 -26.65 11.98
C ILE A 242 -0.17 -27.29 13.34
N LYS A 243 -1.23 -27.61 14.08
CA LYS A 243 -1.24 -28.80 14.94
C LYS A 243 -2.38 -29.68 14.44
N LEU A 244 -2.03 -30.68 13.63
CA LEU A 244 -2.89 -31.80 13.31
C LEU A 244 -3.01 -32.67 14.58
N ALA A 245 -4.21 -32.77 15.12
CA ALA A 245 -4.68 -33.85 15.96
C ALA A 245 -6.09 -34.23 15.48
#